data_AF-A0A371D7Y6-F1
#
_entry.id   AF-A0A371D7Y6-F1
#
_cell.length_a   1.000
_cell.length_b   1.000
_cell.length_c   1.000
_cell.angle_alpha   90.00
_cell.angle_beta   90.00
_cell.angle_gamma   90.00
#
_symmetry.space_group_name_H-M   'P 1'
#
loop_
_entity.id
_entity.type
_entity.pdbx_description
1 polymer ?
#
loop_
_entity_poly.entity_id
_entity_poly.type
_entity_poly.pdbx_seq_one_letter_code
_entity_poly.pdbx_strand_id
1 'polypeptide(L)'
;MAGRVVYMNISAPRSDADESFEERRVKDYIQAYIATGKPPAPCPQLPTDPQQRAALGLPPLFEPYTEVEGGVNGIATTSGSPADAPDFAAQAFVPMKTQEYGSDATFYSIVAQPEYSKHSFEELRVEAYRLGKKQADVPLVPVAPPPQRPALLPSISLSASSSSRADSLQSINGMPPYDQHSFEELRLAYMRAGRPLTSPEIVSQNPILKLSV
;
A
#
# COMPACT_ATOMS: atom_id res chain seq x y z
N MET A 1 30.76 -2.15 -6.65
CA MET A 1 29.89 -2.41 -5.48
C MET A 1 28.47 -2.55 -5.99
N ALA A 2 27.84 -3.71 -5.79
CA ALA A 2 26.44 -3.92 -6.17
C ALA A 2 25.51 -3.15 -5.23
N GLY A 3 24.50 -2.47 -5.76
CA GLY A 3 23.51 -1.74 -4.97
C GLY A 3 22.55 -2.70 -4.28
N ARG A 4 22.18 -2.41 -3.03
CA ARG A 4 21.13 -3.14 -2.30
C ARG A 4 19.76 -2.68 -2.80
N VAL A 5 18.91 -3.63 -3.22
CA VAL A 5 17.54 -3.33 -3.67
C VAL A 5 16.56 -3.73 -2.58
N VAL A 6 15.67 -2.81 -2.21
CA VAL A 6 14.63 -3.00 -1.20
C VAL A 6 13.28 -2.88 -1.89
N TYR A 7 12.51 -3.96 -1.87
CA TYR A 7 11.15 -3.97 -2.41
C TYR A 7 10.17 -3.81 -1.24
N MET A 8 9.44 -2.70 -1.24
CA MET A 8 8.35 -2.43 -0.30
C MET A 8 7.05 -2.40 -1.07
N ASN A 9 6.03 -3.08 -0.54
CA ASN A 9 4.68 -2.94 -1.08
C ASN A 9 4.05 -1.69 -0.47
N ILE A 10 4.39 -0.53 -1.04
CA ILE A 10 3.72 0.73 -0.71
C ILE A 10 2.50 0.78 -1.63
N SER A 11 1.30 0.70 -1.04
CA SER A 11 0.08 0.99 -1.80
C SER A 11 0.27 2.34 -2.49
N ALA A 12 0.17 2.37 -3.83
CA ALA A 12 0.29 3.60 -4.57
C ALA A 12 -0.66 4.65 -3.94
N PRO A 13 -0.24 5.92 -3.82
CA PRO A 13 -1.13 6.97 -3.33
C PRO A 13 -2.38 6.93 -4.21
N ARG A 14 -3.51 6.58 -3.58
CA ARG A 14 -4.79 6.47 -4.27
C ARG A 14 -5.06 7.81 -4.94
N SER A 15 -5.34 7.78 -6.24
CA SER A 15 -5.83 8.99 -6.90
C SER A 15 -7.16 9.38 -6.25
N ASP A 16 -7.50 10.68 -6.20
CA ASP A 16 -8.71 11.15 -5.51
C ASP A 16 -10.03 10.59 -6.09
N ALA A 17 -9.96 9.78 -7.16
CA ALA A 17 -11.08 9.06 -7.77
C ALA A 17 -10.71 7.62 -8.17
N ASP A 18 -10.00 6.88 -7.31
CA ASP A 18 -9.82 5.44 -7.51
C ASP A 18 -11.12 4.69 -7.19
N GLU A 19 -11.99 4.62 -8.19
CA GLU A 19 -13.12 3.69 -8.20
C GLU A 19 -12.58 2.27 -8.40
N SER A 20 -12.98 1.36 -7.51
CA SER A 20 -12.78 -0.06 -7.74
C SER A 20 -13.43 -0.52 -9.05
N PHE A 21 -12.92 -1.60 -9.62
CA PHE A 21 -13.53 -2.21 -10.82
C PHE A 21 -15.01 -2.52 -10.59
N GLU A 22 -15.34 -2.96 -9.38
CA GLU A 22 -16.69 -3.25 -8.91
C GLU A 22 -17.55 -1.98 -8.85
N GLU A 23 -17.05 -0.88 -8.31
CA GLU A 23 -17.79 0.41 -8.26
C GLU A 23 -18.06 0.95 -9.66
N ARG A 24 -17.07 0.91 -10.56
CA ARG A 24 -17.24 1.32 -11.95
C ARG A 24 -18.27 0.46 -12.66
N ARG A 25 -18.24 -0.86 -12.43
CA ARG A 25 -19.24 -1.80 -12.94
C ARG A 25 -20.64 -1.47 -12.42
N VAL A 26 -20.80 -1.17 -11.13
CA VAL A 26 -22.11 -0.80 -10.56
C VAL A 26 -22.66 0.48 -11.22
N LYS A 27 -21.80 1.48 -11.46
CA LYS A 27 -22.19 2.70 -12.16
C LYS A 27 -22.67 2.42 -13.58
N ASP A 28 -21.94 1.59 -14.33
CA ASP A 28 -22.32 1.19 -15.69
C ASP A 28 -23.69 0.49 -15.72
N TYR A 29 -23.97 -0.38 -14.74
CA TYR A 29 -25.27 -1.04 -14.61
C TYR A 29 -26.40 -0.05 -14.35
N ILE A 30 -26.21 0.87 -13.40
CA ILE A 30 -27.21 1.90 -13.08
C ILE A 30 -27.49 2.75 -14.33
N GLN A 31 -26.45 3.20 -15.03
CA GLN A 31 -26.61 3.98 -16.25
C GLN A 31 -27.36 3.21 -17.35
N ALA A 32 -27.06 1.92 -17.55
CA ALA A 32 -27.76 1.09 -18.53
C ALA A 32 -29.25 0.89 -18.19
N TYR A 33 -29.59 0.69 -16.91
CA TYR A 33 -30.98 0.60 -16.46
C TYR A 33 -31.75 1.89 -16.66
N ILE A 34 -31.12 3.04 -16.39
CA ILE A 34 -31.72 4.35 -16.64
C ILE A 34 -31.97 4.56 -18.13
N ALA A 35 -31.01 4.21 -18.99
CA ALA A 35 -31.10 4.46 -20.42
C ALA A 35 -32.02 3.49 -21.17
N THR A 36 -32.03 2.21 -20.79
CA THR A 36 -32.65 1.14 -21.59
C THR A 36 -33.67 0.29 -20.82
N GLY A 37 -33.79 0.48 -19.50
CA GLY A 37 -34.61 -0.37 -18.64
C GLY A 37 -34.08 -1.80 -18.47
N LYS A 38 -32.85 -2.08 -18.93
CA LYS A 38 -32.23 -3.40 -18.95
C LYS A 38 -30.77 -3.30 -18.49
N PRO A 39 -30.17 -4.40 -17.98
CA PRO A 39 -28.75 -4.43 -17.66
C PRO A 39 -27.89 -4.25 -18.93
N PRO A 40 -26.61 -3.85 -18.80
CA PRO A 40 -25.69 -3.78 -19.93
C PRO A 40 -25.63 -5.13 -20.65
N ALA A 41 -25.65 -5.10 -21.98
CA ALA A 41 -25.49 -6.32 -22.78
C ALA A 41 -24.11 -6.95 -22.51
N PRO A 42 -24.02 -8.30 -22.42
CA PRO A 42 -22.73 -8.96 -22.29
C PRO A 42 -21.84 -8.62 -23.48
N CYS A 43 -20.52 -8.60 -23.25
CA CYS A 43 -19.57 -8.35 -24.32
C CYS A 43 -19.76 -9.41 -25.44
N PRO A 44 -19.90 -9.00 -26.71
CA PRO A 44 -20.07 -9.93 -27.83
C PRO A 44 -18.92 -10.94 -27.91
N GLN A 45 -19.24 -12.22 -28.09
CA GLN A 45 -18.26 -13.30 -28.23
C GLN A 45 -17.61 -13.35 -29.63
N LEU A 46 -18.24 -12.73 -30.63
CA LEU A 46 -17.72 -12.61 -31.99
C LEU A 46 -17.46 -11.13 -32.31
N PRO A 47 -16.39 -10.79 -33.05
CA PRO A 47 -15.35 -11.67 -33.57
C PRO A 47 -14.40 -12.18 -32.47
N THR A 48 -13.77 -13.34 -32.69
CA THR A 48 -12.79 -13.94 -31.78
C THR A 48 -11.38 -13.38 -31.97
N ASP A 49 -11.08 -12.88 -33.18
CA ASP A 49 -9.76 -12.33 -33.52
C ASP A 49 -9.48 -11.00 -32.77
N PRO A 50 -8.38 -10.90 -31.98
CA PRO A 50 -8.05 -9.71 -31.22
C PRO A 50 -7.95 -8.42 -32.04
N GLN A 51 -7.44 -8.50 -33.29
CA GLN A 51 -7.31 -7.32 -34.14
C GLN A 51 -8.68 -6.78 -34.59
N GLN A 52 -9.58 -7.67 -35.00
CA GLN A 52 -10.95 -7.30 -35.36
C GLN A 52 -11.73 -6.75 -34.16
N ARG A 53 -11.52 -7.29 -32.96
CA ARG A 53 -12.14 -6.77 -31.73
C ARG A 53 -11.66 -5.37 -31.39
N ALA A 54 -10.35 -5.13 -31.46
CA ALA A 54 -9.77 -3.81 -31.23
C ALA A 54 -10.30 -2.77 -32.25
N ALA A 55 -10.45 -3.16 -33.51
CA ALA A 55 -11.04 -2.30 -34.56
C ALA A 55 -12.50 -1.90 -34.27
N LEU A 56 -13.25 -2.76 -33.57
CA LEU A 56 -14.63 -2.48 -33.13
C LEU A 56 -14.70 -1.85 -31.73
N GLY A 57 -13.56 -1.55 -31.09
CA GLY A 57 -13.51 -1.04 -29.72
C GLY A 57 -13.98 -2.06 -28.66
N LEU A 58 -14.01 -3.35 -28.99
CA LEU A 58 -14.39 -4.41 -28.07
C LEU A 58 -13.19 -4.84 -27.21
N PRO A 59 -13.39 -5.13 -25.91
CA PRO A 59 -12.34 -5.67 -25.05
C PRO A 59 -11.91 -7.07 -25.53
N PRO A 60 -10.68 -7.50 -25.25
CA PRO A 60 -10.21 -8.85 -25.58
C PRO A 60 -11.09 -9.92 -24.91
N LEU A 61 -11.21 -11.08 -25.56
CA LEU A 61 -11.89 -12.21 -24.94
C LEU A 61 -11.06 -12.74 -23.77
N PHE A 62 -11.76 -13.26 -22.77
CA PHE A 62 -11.11 -13.93 -21.66
C PHE A 62 -10.53 -15.26 -22.16
N GLU A 63 -9.22 -15.37 -22.19
CA GLU A 63 -8.52 -16.61 -22.49
C GLU A 63 -8.12 -17.28 -21.18
N PRO A 64 -8.44 -18.58 -20.97
CA PRO A 64 -7.93 -19.32 -19.84
C PRO A 64 -6.41 -19.20 -19.80
N TYR A 65 -5.86 -18.87 -18.64
CA TYR A 65 -4.42 -18.79 -18.46
C TYR A 65 -3.79 -20.15 -18.72
N THR A 66 -3.06 -20.29 -19.81
CA THR A 66 -2.19 -21.43 -20.06
C THR A 66 -0.80 -21.07 -19.57
N GLU A 67 -0.35 -21.74 -18.50
CA GLU A 67 1.05 -21.70 -18.07
C GLU A 67 1.91 -22.23 -19.22
N VAL A 68 2.49 -21.32 -20.00
CA VAL A 68 3.56 -21.67 -20.90
C VAL A 68 4.78 -21.86 -20.03
N GLU A 69 5.29 -23.09 -19.95
CA GLU A 69 6.61 -23.42 -19.39
C GLU A 69 7.68 -22.66 -20.18
N GLY A 70 7.86 -21.39 -19.88
CA GLY A 70 8.67 -20.47 -20.67
C GLY A 70 8.62 -19.08 -20.06
N GLY A 71 9.52 -18.86 -19.10
CA GLY A 71 9.53 -17.69 -18.23
C GLY A 71 9.42 -16.35 -18.95
N VAL A 72 8.50 -15.52 -18.47
CA VAL A 72 8.48 -14.09 -18.74
C VAL A 72 8.15 -13.34 -17.44
N ASN A 73 9.14 -12.57 -16.99
CA ASN A 73 9.08 -11.41 -16.09
C ASN A 73 8.44 -11.57 -14.70
N GLY A 74 9.25 -12.07 -13.77
CA GLY A 74 9.42 -11.40 -12.48
C GLY A 74 8.57 -11.88 -11.30
N ILE A 75 7.72 -12.89 -11.46
CA ILE A 75 7.19 -13.63 -10.31
C ILE A 75 7.97 -14.93 -10.23
N ALA A 76 9.03 -14.93 -9.44
CA ALA A 76 9.70 -16.16 -9.06
C ALA A 76 8.70 -16.99 -8.27
N THR A 77 8.09 -17.99 -8.91
CA THR A 77 7.41 -19.07 -8.22
C THR A 77 8.50 -19.81 -7.45
N THR A 78 8.77 -19.39 -6.22
CA THR A 78 9.70 -20.07 -5.34
C THR A 78 9.13 -21.46 -5.10
N SER A 79 9.73 -22.46 -5.73
CA SER A 79 9.56 -23.88 -5.45
C SER A 79 10.12 -24.19 -4.05
N GLY A 80 9.50 -23.62 -3.03
CA GLY A 80 9.70 -23.99 -1.65
C GLY A 80 9.04 -25.33 -1.38
N SER A 81 9.65 -26.11 -0.48
CA SER A 81 9.00 -27.30 0.10
C SER A 81 7.59 -26.94 0.59
N PRO A 82 6.62 -27.88 0.57
CA PRO A 82 5.25 -27.60 1.00
C PRO A 82 5.30 -26.99 2.41
N ALA A 83 4.96 -25.71 2.50
CA ALA A 83 4.89 -25.04 3.78
C ALA A 83 3.85 -25.75 4.64
N ASP A 84 4.21 -26.07 5.88
CA ASP A 84 3.25 -26.47 6.90
C ASP A 84 2.09 -25.47 6.94
N ALA A 85 0.91 -25.94 7.33
CA ALA A 85 -0.30 -25.12 7.36
C ALA A 85 -0.02 -23.77 8.07
N PRO A 86 -0.39 -22.63 7.47
CA PRO A 86 -0.06 -21.33 8.02
C PRO A 86 -0.59 -21.18 9.44
N ASP A 87 0.30 -20.84 10.36
CA ASP A 87 -0.10 -20.45 11.71
C ASP A 87 -0.64 -19.01 11.66
N PHE A 88 -1.97 -18.89 11.50
CA PHE A 88 -2.67 -17.61 11.53
C PHE A 88 -2.72 -17.00 12.93
N ALA A 89 -2.40 -17.73 13.99
CA ALA A 89 -2.28 -17.16 15.32
C ALA A 89 -0.97 -16.38 15.46
N ALA A 90 0.08 -16.73 14.73
CA ALA A 90 1.38 -16.07 14.77
C ALA A 90 1.67 -15.31 13.47
N GLN A 91 0.75 -14.47 12.99
CA GLN A 91 0.97 -13.55 11.85
C GLN A 91 2.04 -12.50 12.19
N ALA A 92 3.30 -12.93 12.18
CA ALA A 92 4.46 -12.13 12.47
C ALA A 92 5.17 -11.79 11.17
N PHE A 93 5.26 -10.50 10.87
CA PHE A 93 6.04 -10.05 9.74
C PHE A 93 7.55 -10.24 10.00
N VAL A 94 8.21 -10.88 9.05
CA VAL A 94 9.65 -11.16 8.98
C VAL A 94 10.10 -10.77 7.56
N PRO A 95 11.07 -9.84 7.42
CA PRO A 95 11.60 -9.48 6.12
C PRO A 95 12.23 -10.69 5.42
N MET A 96 11.80 -10.96 4.19
CA MET A 96 12.32 -12.08 3.39
C MET A 96 13.50 -11.60 2.54
N LYS A 97 14.63 -12.31 2.62
CA LYS A 97 15.79 -12.05 1.75
C LYS A 97 15.83 -13.07 0.64
N THR A 98 15.98 -12.62 -0.60
CA THR A 98 16.23 -13.46 -1.77
C THR A 98 17.44 -12.96 -2.54
N GLN A 99 17.93 -13.77 -3.47
CA GLN A 99 18.94 -13.35 -4.43
C GLN A 99 18.28 -13.20 -5.80
N GLU A 100 18.16 -11.96 -6.30
CA GLU A 100 17.57 -11.66 -7.60
C GLU A 100 18.64 -11.04 -8.50
N TYR A 101 18.85 -11.62 -9.70
CA TYR A 101 19.84 -11.15 -10.68
C TYR A 101 21.26 -10.95 -10.13
N GLY A 102 21.69 -11.81 -9.19
CA GLY A 102 23.01 -11.71 -8.56
C GLY A 102 23.14 -10.61 -7.51
N SER A 103 22.03 -9.98 -7.11
CA SER A 103 21.97 -8.99 -6.03
C SER A 103 21.07 -9.47 -4.88
N ASP A 104 21.42 -9.11 -3.65
CA ASP A 104 20.58 -9.38 -2.49
C ASP A 104 19.36 -8.43 -2.52
N ALA A 105 18.17 -9.02 -2.60
CA ALA A 105 16.89 -8.34 -2.51
C ALA A 105 16.24 -8.65 -1.16
N THR A 106 15.66 -7.64 -0.51
CA THR A 106 14.85 -7.84 0.70
C THR A 106 13.42 -7.40 0.43
N PHE A 107 12.47 -8.32 0.63
CA PHE A 107 11.04 -8.07 0.54
C PHE A 107 10.46 -7.73 1.91
N TYR A 108 9.78 -6.60 1.98
CA TYR A 108 9.01 -6.18 3.15
C TYR A 108 7.53 -6.42 2.93
N SER A 109 7.15 -7.69 2.78
CA SER A 109 5.78 -8.14 2.54
C SER A 109 5.51 -9.47 3.24
N ILE A 110 4.43 -9.57 4.02
CA ILE A 110 4.06 -10.82 4.71
C ILE A 110 3.67 -11.91 3.71
N VAL A 111 3.02 -11.56 2.60
CA VAL A 111 2.66 -12.51 1.54
C VAL A 111 3.87 -12.95 0.69
N ALA A 112 5.04 -12.30 0.87
CA ALA A 112 6.29 -12.79 0.30
C ALA A 112 6.94 -13.89 1.15
N GLN A 113 6.41 -14.16 2.36
CA GLN A 113 6.82 -15.30 3.16
C GLN A 113 6.20 -16.59 2.58
N PRO A 114 6.97 -17.70 2.51
CA PRO A 114 6.48 -18.96 1.96
C PRO A 114 5.17 -19.43 2.61
N GLU A 115 5.04 -19.25 3.92
CA GLU A 115 3.89 -19.64 4.74
C GLU A 115 2.60 -18.93 4.30
N TYR A 116 2.71 -17.69 3.80
CA TYR A 116 1.58 -16.85 3.42
C TYR A 116 1.50 -16.58 1.91
N SER A 117 2.35 -17.22 1.11
CA SER A 117 2.43 -17.03 -0.35
C SER A 117 1.14 -17.34 -1.12
N LYS A 118 0.26 -18.14 -0.52
CA LYS A 118 -1.05 -18.52 -1.08
C LYS A 118 -2.21 -17.66 -0.58
N HIS A 119 -1.91 -16.61 0.20
CA HIS A 119 -2.91 -15.74 0.79
C HIS A 119 -2.70 -14.30 0.34
N SER A 120 -3.81 -13.58 0.18
CA SER A 120 -3.82 -12.13 0.05
C SER A 120 -3.70 -11.44 1.41
N PHE A 121 -3.31 -10.17 1.42
CA PHE A 121 -3.27 -9.36 2.65
C PHE A 121 -4.64 -9.29 3.33
N GLU A 122 -5.71 -9.23 2.54
CA GLU A 122 -7.09 -9.13 2.99
C GLU A 122 -7.54 -10.42 3.67
N GLU A 123 -7.21 -11.58 3.11
CA GLU A 123 -7.50 -12.88 3.73
C GLU A 123 -6.77 -13.05 5.06
N LEU A 124 -5.48 -12.69 5.11
CA LEU A 124 -4.72 -12.69 6.37
C LEU A 124 -5.36 -11.76 7.40
N ARG A 125 -5.78 -10.57 6.99
CA ARG A 125 -6.45 -9.58 7.86
C ARG A 125 -7.78 -10.11 8.39
N VAL A 126 -8.58 -10.75 7.56
CA VAL A 126 -9.87 -11.36 7.97
C VAL A 126 -9.64 -12.45 9.01
N GLU A 127 -8.66 -13.33 8.78
CA GLU A 127 -8.33 -14.39 9.73
C GLU A 127 -7.82 -13.83 11.07
N ALA A 128 -6.95 -12.80 11.04
CA ALA A 128 -6.50 -12.13 12.24
C ALA A 128 -7.66 -11.49 13.02
N TYR A 129 -8.60 -10.84 12.32
CA TYR A 129 -9.78 -10.25 12.96
C TYR A 129 -10.72 -11.29 13.54
N ARG A 130 -10.86 -12.45 12.88
CA ARG A 130 -11.63 -13.59 13.39
C ARG A 130 -11.05 -14.12 14.70
N LEU A 131 -9.73 -14.09 14.84
CA LEU A 131 -9.00 -14.47 16.06
C LEU A 131 -8.92 -13.33 17.09
N GLY A 132 -9.55 -12.17 16.84
CA GLY A 132 -9.52 -11.01 17.73
C GLY A 132 -8.21 -10.21 17.69
N LYS A 133 -7.27 -10.56 16.81
CA LYS A 133 -5.97 -9.90 16.65
C LYS A 133 -6.08 -8.71 15.70
N LYS A 134 -6.64 -7.61 16.21
CA LYS A 134 -6.74 -6.34 15.45
C LYS A 134 -5.43 -5.59 15.36
N GLN A 135 -4.51 -5.84 16.29
CA GLN A 135 -3.21 -5.22 16.37
C GLN A 135 -2.15 -6.33 16.40
N ALA A 136 -0.97 -6.05 15.86
CA ALA A 136 0.16 -6.95 16.00
C ALA A 136 0.47 -7.11 17.50
N ASP A 137 0.77 -8.34 17.93
CA ASP A 137 1.33 -8.60 19.25
C ASP A 137 2.75 -8.01 19.27
N VAL A 138 2.85 -6.70 19.51
CA VAL A 138 4.13 -6.03 19.68
C VAL A 138 4.73 -6.59 20.96
N PRO A 139 5.92 -7.24 20.91
CA PRO A 139 6.57 -7.68 22.12
C PRO A 139 6.63 -6.50 23.08
N LEU A 140 6.02 -6.66 24.27
CA LEU A 140 6.15 -5.70 25.35
C LEU A 140 7.63 -5.63 25.68
N VAL A 141 8.33 -4.67 25.07
CA VAL A 141 9.68 -4.30 25.49
C VAL A 141 9.53 -3.98 26.98
N PRO A 142 10.27 -4.65 27.87
CA PRO A 142 10.17 -4.40 29.31
C PRO A 142 10.27 -2.90 29.51
N VAL A 143 9.22 -2.31 30.08
CA VAL A 143 9.16 -0.89 30.37
C VAL A 143 10.27 -0.64 31.37
N ALA A 144 11.44 -0.22 30.87
CA ALA A 144 12.43 0.43 31.70
C ALA A 144 11.71 1.58 32.43
N PRO A 145 12.00 1.82 33.72
CA PRO A 145 11.36 2.89 34.49
C PRO A 145 11.32 4.17 33.66
N PRO A 146 10.21 4.92 33.69
CA PRO A 146 9.99 6.04 32.78
C PRO A 146 11.24 6.88 32.76
N PRO A 147 11.92 7.06 31.61
CA PRO A 147 13.06 7.95 31.56
C PRO A 147 12.53 9.29 32.03
N GLN A 148 13.12 9.82 33.11
CA GLN A 148 12.96 11.23 33.46
C GLN A 148 13.08 11.99 32.15
N ARG A 149 12.01 12.69 31.75
CA ARG A 149 11.99 13.43 30.48
C ARG A 149 13.32 14.17 30.38
N PRO A 150 14.21 13.81 29.44
CA PRO A 150 15.40 14.60 29.21
C PRO A 150 14.93 16.02 28.91
N ALA A 151 15.63 17.03 29.45
CA ALA A 151 15.39 18.40 29.05
C ALA A 151 15.33 18.45 27.52
N LEU A 152 14.30 19.11 26.97
CA LEU A 152 14.06 19.24 25.54
C LEU A 152 15.39 19.47 24.83
N LEU A 153 15.85 18.44 24.11
CA LEU A 153 17.07 18.58 23.33
C LEU A 153 16.82 19.66 22.27
N PRO A 154 17.77 20.57 22.03
CA PRO A 154 17.67 21.50 20.92
C PRO A 154 17.46 20.70 19.63
N SER A 155 16.58 21.23 18.77
CA SER A 155 16.21 20.65 17.48
C SER A 155 17.44 20.06 16.78
N ILE A 156 17.35 18.78 16.39
CA ILE A 156 18.44 18.10 15.69
C ILE A 156 18.61 18.78 14.34
N SER A 157 19.63 19.61 14.20
CA SER A 157 20.13 19.99 12.88
C SER A 157 20.65 18.72 12.21
N LEU A 158 19.94 18.26 11.18
CA LEU A 158 20.33 17.17 10.27
C LEU A 158 21.56 17.54 9.41
N SER A 159 22.68 17.86 10.05
CA SER A 159 23.93 18.23 9.37
C SER A 159 25.09 17.28 9.65
N ALA A 160 24.82 16.06 10.13
CA ALA A 160 25.87 15.10 10.46
C ALA A 160 25.54 13.67 10.02
N SER A 161 25.29 13.47 8.72
CA SER A 161 25.66 12.23 8.05
C SER A 161 26.62 12.58 6.93
N SER A 162 27.92 12.33 7.17
CA SER A 162 29.00 12.42 6.19
C SER A 162 28.94 11.27 5.18
N SER A 163 27.76 11.07 4.59
CA SER A 163 27.55 10.29 3.38
C SER A 163 27.48 11.32 2.26
N SER A 164 28.28 11.14 1.20
CA SER A 164 28.38 12.05 0.06
C SER A 164 27.11 12.15 -0.81
N ARG A 165 25.98 11.63 -0.31
CA ARG A 165 24.64 11.83 -0.85
C ARG A 165 23.79 12.40 0.27
N ALA A 166 23.34 13.63 0.10
CA ALA A 166 22.34 14.22 0.97
C ALA A 166 21.06 13.38 0.83
N ASP A 167 20.69 12.68 1.89
CA ASP A 167 19.42 11.97 1.95
C ASP A 167 18.31 13.03 1.88
N SER A 168 17.56 13.03 0.77
CA SER A 168 16.43 13.92 0.56
C SER A 168 15.17 13.21 1.04
N LEU A 169 14.67 13.61 2.21
CA LEU A 169 13.37 13.14 2.70
C LEU A 169 12.27 13.74 1.83
N GLN A 170 11.60 12.90 1.03
CA GLN A 170 10.45 13.28 0.20
C GLN A 170 9.14 13.27 1.03
N SER A 171 9.19 13.83 2.23
CA SER A 171 8.07 13.88 3.18
C SER A 171 7.87 15.31 3.65
N ILE A 172 6.66 15.85 3.50
CA ILE A 172 6.33 17.20 3.96
C ILE A 172 6.49 17.34 5.48
N ASN A 173 6.20 16.28 6.25
CA ASN A 173 6.37 16.23 7.70
C ASN A 173 7.86 16.24 8.11
N GLY A 174 8.78 15.97 7.18
CA GLY A 174 10.21 16.14 7.40
C GLY A 174 10.67 17.60 7.32
N MET A 175 9.80 18.52 6.91
CA MET A 175 10.10 19.96 6.89
C MET A 175 9.71 20.60 8.22
N PRO A 176 10.56 21.45 8.82
CA PRO A 176 10.28 22.15 10.08
C PRO A 176 8.92 22.87 10.18
N PRO A 177 8.37 23.51 9.13
CA PRO A 177 7.06 24.16 9.24
C PRO A 177 5.86 23.21 9.35
N TYR A 178 6.03 21.89 9.17
CA TYR A 178 4.93 20.90 9.15
C TYR A 178 5.17 19.72 10.10
N ASP A 179 6.19 19.78 10.95
CA ASP A 179 6.68 18.64 11.75
C ASP A 179 5.78 18.28 12.95
N GLN A 180 4.76 19.09 13.26
CA GLN A 180 3.88 18.87 14.42
C GLN A 180 2.60 18.10 14.12
N HIS A 181 2.30 17.83 12.85
CA HIS A 181 1.02 17.22 12.43
C HIS A 181 1.24 16.03 11.51
N SER A 182 0.35 15.05 11.55
CA SER A 182 0.35 13.90 10.62
C SER A 182 -0.07 14.33 9.21
N PHE A 183 0.17 13.46 8.22
CA PHE A 183 -0.28 13.72 6.84
C PHE A 183 -1.80 13.90 6.76
N GLU A 184 -2.55 13.14 7.55
CA GLU A 184 -4.00 13.18 7.62
C GLU A 184 -4.47 14.51 8.21
N GLU A 185 -3.81 15.02 9.25
CA GLU A 185 -4.11 16.32 9.85
C GLU A 185 -3.82 17.48 8.88
N LEU A 186 -2.69 17.43 8.18
CA LEU A 186 -2.35 18.41 7.13
C LEU A 186 -3.36 18.36 5.97
N ARG A 187 -3.79 17.16 5.54
CA ARG A 187 -4.80 16.98 4.49
C ARG A 187 -6.16 17.52 4.93
N LEU A 188 -6.59 17.24 6.15
CA LEU A 188 -7.85 17.76 6.70
C LEU A 188 -7.80 19.28 6.84
N ALA A 189 -6.67 19.84 7.29
CA ALA A 189 -6.45 21.29 7.34
C ALA A 189 -6.58 21.92 5.95
N TYR A 190 -5.98 21.33 4.92
CA TYR A 190 -6.09 21.79 3.54
C TYR A 190 -7.54 21.78 3.05
N MET A 191 -8.26 20.68 3.24
CA MET A 191 -9.67 20.56 2.82
C MET A 191 -10.58 21.58 3.51
N ARG A 192 -10.29 21.94 4.76
CA ARG A 192 -11.10 22.90 5.54
C ARG A 192 -10.72 24.36 5.28
N ALA A 193 -9.44 24.65 5.06
CA ALA A 193 -8.93 26.00 4.83
C ALA A 193 -8.91 26.41 3.35
N GLY A 194 -9.00 25.45 2.42
CA GLY A 194 -8.86 25.67 0.98
C GLY A 194 -7.45 26.05 0.53
N ARG A 195 -6.45 25.93 1.42
CA ARG A 195 -5.03 26.24 1.15
C ARG A 195 -4.12 25.42 2.07
N PRO A 196 -2.85 25.19 1.69
CA PRO A 196 -1.89 24.57 2.61
C PRO A 196 -1.66 25.48 3.83
N LEU A 197 -1.69 24.88 5.01
CA LEU A 197 -1.40 25.54 6.28
C LEU A 197 -0.18 24.90 6.92
N THR A 198 0.67 25.72 7.52
CA THR A 198 1.79 25.29 8.37
C THR A 198 1.29 24.83 9.74
N SER A 199 2.09 24.07 10.48
CA SER A 199 1.73 23.59 11.81
C SER A 199 1.32 24.70 12.78
N PRO A 200 2.01 25.86 12.86
CA PRO A 200 1.57 26.98 13.69
C PRO A 200 0.23 27.58 13.25
N GLU A 201 -0.03 27.68 11.94
CA GLU A 201 -1.31 28.17 11.43
C GLU A 201 -2.45 27.22 11.82
N ILE A 202 -2.24 25.92 11.68
CA ILE A 202 -3.21 24.89 12.07
C ILE A 202 -3.52 24.98 13.57
N VAL A 203 -2.51 25.12 14.43
CA VAL A 203 -2.70 25.28 15.87
C VAL A 203 -3.51 26.55 16.18
N SER A 204 -3.19 27.68 15.53
CA SER A 204 -3.92 28.94 15.75
C SER A 204 -5.37 28.91 15.27
N GLN A 205 -5.65 28.15 14.21
CA GLN A 205 -6.96 28.04 13.59
C GLN A 205 -7.73 26.80 14.07
N ASN A 206 -7.18 25.99 14.98
CA ASN A 206 -7.82 24.75 15.40
C ASN A 206 -9.26 24.93 15.93
N PRO A 207 -9.63 26.02 16.63
CA PRO A 207 -11.02 26.25 17.02
C PRO A 207 -12.01 26.31 15.84
N ILE A 208 -11.54 26.77 14.68
CA ILE A 208 -12.31 26.87 13.44
C ILE A 208 -12.22 25.56 12.66
N LEU A 209 -10.99 25.03 12.54
CA LEU A 209 -10.71 23.84 11.77
C LEU A 209 -11.28 22.60 12.44
N LYS A 210 -11.45 22.54 13.77
CA LYS A 210 -11.93 21.36 14.53
C LYS A 210 -11.13 20.09 14.23
N LEU A 211 -9.81 20.21 14.16
CA LEU A 211 -8.91 19.06 14.06
C LEU A 211 -8.74 18.56 15.49
N SER A 212 -9.40 17.47 15.82
CA SER A 212 -9.31 16.87 17.15
C SER A 212 -7.87 16.46 17.42
N VAL A 213 -7.23 17.13 18.38
CA VAL A 213 -6.05 16.63 19.08
C VAL A 213 -6.51 15.70 20.19
#